data_AF-A4S7K6-F1
#
_entry.id   AF-A4S7K6-F1
#
_cell.length_a   1.000
_cell.length_b   1.000
_cell.length_c   1.000
_cell.angle_alpha   90.00
_cell.angle_beta   90.00
_cell.angle_gamma   90.00
#
_symmetry.space_group_name_H-M   'P 1'
#
loop_
_entity.id
_entity.type
_entity.pdbx_description
1 polymer ?
#
loop_
_entity_poly.entity_id
_entity_poly.type
_entity_poly.pdbx_seq_one_letter_code
_entity_poly.pdbx_strand_id
1 'polypeptide(L)'
;MSLIYGLACAQGKYYVGRCDNRSRIDDHFRGMGAAWTKKYKPYRRLFIEECGPFDEDKHVLRLMAEHGVENVRGGTFSQIVLPRSHLEIIELMMRGAGDRCFRCGQLGHFVNQCPNVVPGRADEPWLHEEDEQLLGELELGSTIEETDETDYKKCWCCLKNIWCCF
;
A
#
# COMPACT_ATOMS: atom_id res chain seq x y z
N MET A 1 -1.68 -7.54 20.61
CA MET A 1 -0.51 -7.73 19.72
C MET A 1 -1.01 -8.29 18.41
N SER A 2 -0.57 -7.72 17.29
CA SER A 2 -0.90 -8.26 15.98
C SER A 2 0.22 -9.20 15.51
N LEU A 3 -0.17 -10.28 14.84
CA LEU A 3 0.73 -11.23 14.21
C LEU A 3 0.64 -11.10 12.70
N ILE A 4 1.78 -11.23 12.03
CA ILE A 4 1.87 -11.47 10.60
C ILE A 4 2.20 -12.95 10.36
N TYR A 5 1.63 -13.53 9.32
CA TYR A 5 1.90 -14.90 8.92
C TYR A 5 2.03 -15.06 7.41
N GLY A 6 2.91 -15.95 7.00
CA GLY A 6 3.06 -16.38 5.60
C GLY A 6 2.61 -17.82 5.42
N LEU A 7 1.87 -18.11 4.35
CA LEU A 7 1.36 -19.43 4.01
C LEU A 7 1.85 -19.84 2.62
N ALA A 8 2.39 -21.04 2.51
CA ALA A 8 2.58 -21.71 1.23
C ALA A 8 1.29 -22.46 0.85
N CYS A 9 0.83 -22.19 -0.35
CA CYS A 9 -0.41 -22.68 -0.93
C CYS A 9 -0.13 -23.54 -2.17
N ALA A 10 -1.07 -24.42 -2.50
CA ALA A 10 -0.96 -25.30 -3.66
C ALA A 10 -0.61 -24.52 -4.95
N GLN A 11 0.01 -25.20 -5.92
CA GLN A 11 0.43 -24.63 -7.22
C GLN A 11 1.50 -23.53 -7.10
N GLY A 12 2.37 -23.61 -6.10
CA GLY A 12 3.45 -22.64 -5.91
C GLY A 12 2.95 -21.23 -5.58
N LYS A 13 1.78 -21.11 -4.95
CA LYS A 13 1.18 -19.83 -4.57
C LYS A 13 1.47 -19.53 -3.10
N TYR A 14 1.43 -18.25 -2.74
CA TYR A 14 1.75 -17.77 -1.41
C TYR A 14 0.73 -16.76 -0.93
N TYR A 15 0.51 -16.72 0.37
CA TYR A 15 -0.37 -15.76 1.01
C TYR A 15 0.30 -15.16 2.24
N VAL A 16 0.20 -13.84 2.40
CA VAL A 16 0.57 -13.15 3.63
C VAL A 16 -0.69 -12.55 4.23
N GLY A 17 -0.82 -12.67 5.54
CA GLY A 17 -1.92 -12.05 6.26
C GLY A 17 -1.47 -11.50 7.60
N ARG A 18 -2.20 -10.50 8.08
CA ARG A 18 -2.16 -10.05 9.47
C ARG A 18 -3.39 -10.56 10.24
N CYS A 19 -3.22 -10.85 11.53
CA CYS A 19 -4.31 -11.17 12.42
C CYS A 19 -3.98 -10.83 13.88
N ASP A 20 -4.98 -10.46 14.67
CA ASP A 20 -4.83 -10.32 16.13
C ASP A 20 -5.09 -11.65 16.86
N ASN A 21 -5.86 -12.55 16.24
CA ASN A 21 -6.14 -13.88 16.77
C ASN A 21 -5.51 -14.97 15.91
N ARG A 22 -4.68 -15.81 16.52
CA ARG A 22 -3.99 -16.93 15.87
C ARG A 22 -4.95 -17.95 15.26
N SER A 23 -6.18 -18.07 15.76
CA SER A 23 -7.20 -18.97 15.18
C SER A 23 -7.46 -18.68 13.70
N ARG A 24 -7.29 -17.41 13.28
CA ARG A 24 -7.45 -16.98 11.89
C ARG A 24 -6.55 -17.77 10.95
N ILE A 25 -5.32 -18.06 11.37
CA ILE A 25 -4.34 -18.82 10.59
C ILE A 25 -4.89 -20.22 10.27
N ASP A 26 -5.48 -20.89 11.26
CA ASP A 26 -6.01 -22.24 11.10
C ASP A 26 -7.27 -22.25 10.21
N ASP A 27 -8.07 -21.18 10.22
CA ASP A 27 -9.25 -21.06 9.35
C ASP A 27 -8.88 -21.09 7.86
N HIS A 28 -7.71 -20.56 7.49
CA HIS A 28 -7.21 -20.68 6.12
C HIS A 28 -7.00 -22.14 5.70
N PHE A 29 -6.46 -22.99 6.59
CA PHE A 29 -6.28 -24.42 6.32
C PHE A 29 -7.60 -25.19 6.24
N ARG A 30 -8.63 -24.72 6.96
CA ARG A 30 -9.99 -25.26 6.93
C ARG A 30 -10.82 -24.78 5.72
N GLY A 31 -10.28 -23.90 4.88
CA GLY A 31 -11.00 -23.35 3.73
C GLY A 31 -11.92 -22.17 4.04
N MET A 32 -11.82 -21.58 5.24
CA MET A 32 -12.57 -20.40 5.68
C MET A 32 -11.73 -19.10 5.62
N GLY A 33 -10.63 -19.15 4.89
CA GLY A 33 -9.69 -18.04 4.72
C GLY A 33 -10.11 -17.00 3.67
N ALA A 34 -9.13 -16.21 3.23
CA ALA A 34 -9.26 -15.26 2.13
C ALA A 34 -9.56 -15.98 0.79
N ALA A 35 -10.10 -15.24 -0.17
CA ALA A 35 -10.44 -15.75 -1.50
C ALA A 35 -9.26 -16.45 -2.19
N TRP A 36 -8.04 -15.91 -2.03
CA TRP A 36 -6.81 -16.54 -2.53
C TRP A 36 -6.56 -17.92 -1.92
N THR A 37 -6.63 -18.05 -0.59
CA THR A 37 -6.42 -19.34 0.11
C THR A 37 -7.57 -20.33 -0.04
N LYS A 38 -8.77 -19.85 -0.38
CA LYS A 38 -9.89 -20.71 -0.79
C LYS A 38 -9.63 -21.30 -2.17
N LYS A 39 -9.10 -20.49 -3.11
CA LYS A 39 -8.73 -20.93 -4.45
C LYS A 39 -7.50 -21.84 -4.45
N TYR A 40 -6.48 -21.51 -3.66
CA TYR A 40 -5.24 -22.26 -3.52
C TYR A 40 -5.07 -22.71 -2.07
N LYS A 41 -5.35 -23.99 -1.79
CA LYS A 41 -5.35 -24.52 -0.43
C LYS A 41 -3.96 -24.39 0.22
N PRO A 42 -3.83 -23.75 1.39
CA PRO A 42 -2.60 -23.75 2.18
C PRO A 42 -2.20 -25.15 2.61
N TYR A 43 -0.91 -25.46 2.54
CA TYR A 43 -0.36 -26.74 3.01
C TYR A 43 0.78 -26.57 4.01
N ARG A 44 1.36 -25.38 4.14
CA ARG A 44 2.46 -25.12 5.07
C ARG A 44 2.49 -23.67 5.54
N ARG A 45 2.79 -23.47 6.83
CA ARG A 45 3.09 -22.16 7.42
C ARG A 45 4.57 -21.83 7.16
N LEU A 46 4.86 -20.66 6.61
CA LEU A 46 6.22 -20.20 6.31
C LEU A 46 6.84 -19.48 7.51
N PHE A 47 6.11 -18.52 8.08
CA PHE A 47 6.51 -17.74 9.25
C PHE A 47 5.27 -17.28 10.01
N ILE A 48 5.45 -16.98 11.30
CA ILE A 48 4.48 -16.32 12.17
C ILE A 48 5.27 -15.45 13.13
N GLU A 49 5.10 -14.14 13.03
CA GLU A 49 5.93 -13.15 13.72
C GLU A 49 5.04 -12.03 14.26
N GLU A 50 5.51 -11.31 15.27
CA GLU A 50 4.85 -10.09 15.73
C GLU A 50 5.11 -8.97 14.73
N CYS A 51 4.13 -8.09 14.52
CA CYS A 51 4.22 -7.10 13.46
C CYS A 51 3.74 -5.71 13.89
N GLY A 52 4.37 -4.69 13.33
CA GLY A 52 3.88 -3.31 13.30
C GLY A 52 2.87 -3.08 12.17
N PRO A 53 2.36 -1.84 12.04
CA PRO A 53 1.31 -1.50 11.08
C PRO A 53 1.66 -1.75 9.61
N PHE A 54 2.93 -1.62 9.23
CA PHE A 54 3.38 -1.62 7.83
C PHE A 54 4.08 -2.92 7.40
N ASP A 55 4.32 -3.84 8.34
CA ASP A 55 5.14 -5.02 8.07
C ASP A 55 4.43 -6.03 7.14
N GLU A 56 3.09 -6.01 7.09
CA GLU A 56 2.34 -6.92 6.20
C GLU A 56 2.75 -6.76 4.74
N ASP A 57 2.68 -5.53 4.22
CA ASP A 57 3.01 -5.25 2.82
C ASP A 57 4.51 -5.47 2.54
N LYS A 58 5.39 -5.22 3.52
CA LYS A 58 6.83 -5.54 3.41
C LYS A 58 7.04 -7.04 3.13
N HIS A 59 6.37 -7.93 3.86
CA HIS A 59 6.51 -9.37 3.63
C HIS A 59 5.86 -9.82 2.32
N VAL A 60 4.75 -9.19 1.91
CA VAL A 60 4.14 -9.44 0.59
C VAL A 60 5.13 -9.11 -0.52
N LEU A 61 5.72 -7.91 -0.49
CA LEU A 61 6.69 -7.47 -1.50
C LEU A 61 7.93 -8.37 -1.51
N ARG A 62 8.45 -8.75 -0.33
CA ARG A 62 9.57 -9.70 -0.23
C ARG A 62 9.27 -11.01 -0.93
N LEU A 63 8.12 -11.63 -0.64
CA LEU A 63 7.73 -12.88 -1.30
C LEU A 63 7.45 -12.69 -2.79
N MET A 64 6.92 -11.54 -3.22
CA MET A 64 6.74 -11.24 -4.65
C MET A 64 8.07 -11.14 -5.39
N ALA A 65 9.11 -10.57 -4.78
CA ALA A 65 10.46 -10.53 -5.34
C ALA A 65 11.07 -11.94 -5.47
N GLU A 66 10.81 -12.82 -4.51
CA GLU A 66 11.32 -14.20 -4.48
C GLU A 66 10.56 -15.16 -5.41
N HIS A 67 9.24 -14.99 -5.51
CA HIS A 67 8.36 -15.98 -6.13
C HIS A 67 7.57 -15.46 -7.34
N GLY A 68 7.65 -14.17 -7.66
CA GLY A 68 6.86 -13.56 -8.73
C GLY A 68 5.56 -12.94 -8.24
N VAL A 69 5.21 -11.77 -8.80
CA VAL A 69 4.04 -10.97 -8.43
C VAL A 69 2.73 -11.72 -8.63
N GLU A 70 2.67 -12.60 -9.62
CA GLU A 70 1.52 -13.44 -9.95
C GLU A 70 1.28 -14.59 -8.97
N ASN A 71 2.25 -14.86 -8.09
CA ASN A 71 2.22 -16.01 -7.18
C ASN A 71 1.91 -15.65 -5.72
N VAL A 72 1.83 -14.36 -5.37
CA VAL A 72 1.70 -13.92 -3.97
C VAL A 72 0.53 -12.94 -3.80
N ARG A 73 -0.24 -13.09 -2.73
CA ARG A 73 -1.27 -12.12 -2.31
C ARG A 73 -1.23 -11.87 -0.80
N GLY A 74 -1.75 -10.73 -0.38
CA GLY A 74 -1.80 -10.33 1.04
C GLY A 74 -1.86 -8.81 1.16
N GLY A 75 -2.14 -8.29 2.36
CA GLY A 75 -2.20 -6.85 2.62
C GLY A 75 -2.94 -6.05 1.53
N THR A 76 -2.29 -4.99 1.05
CA THR A 76 -2.79 -4.11 -0.03
C THR A 76 -3.05 -4.87 -1.34
N PHE A 77 -2.30 -5.94 -1.61
CA PHE A 77 -2.36 -6.73 -2.83
C PHE A 77 -3.10 -8.06 -2.64
N SER A 78 -4.23 -8.07 -1.92
CA SER A 78 -4.99 -9.29 -1.59
C SER A 78 -5.98 -9.76 -2.67
N GLN A 79 -6.27 -8.93 -3.66
CA GLN A 79 -7.20 -9.25 -4.76
C GLN A 79 -6.68 -10.39 -5.64
N ILE A 80 -7.54 -11.33 -6.07
CA ILE A 80 -7.11 -12.49 -6.87
C ILE A 80 -6.42 -12.04 -8.17
N VAL A 81 -7.05 -11.13 -8.91
CA VAL A 81 -6.48 -10.49 -10.10
C VAL A 81 -6.08 -9.09 -9.70
N LEU A 82 -4.81 -8.75 -9.87
CA LEU A 82 -4.32 -7.40 -9.57
C LEU A 82 -4.62 -6.48 -10.77
N PRO A 83 -5.22 -5.30 -10.54
CA PRO A 83 -5.37 -4.32 -11.59
C PRO A 83 -4.00 -3.81 -12.03
N ARG A 84 -3.95 -3.25 -13.25
CA ARG A 84 -2.72 -2.69 -13.83
C ARG A 84 -2.06 -1.66 -12.91
N SER A 85 -2.84 -0.82 -12.25
CA SER A 85 -2.33 0.17 -11.30
C SER A 85 -1.54 -0.47 -10.14
N HIS A 86 -1.99 -1.61 -9.61
CA HIS A 86 -1.24 -2.31 -8.56
C HIS A 86 0.06 -2.90 -9.10
N LEU A 87 0.06 -3.41 -10.33
CA LEU A 87 1.28 -3.92 -10.96
C LEU A 87 2.32 -2.80 -11.15
N GLU A 88 1.88 -1.62 -11.60
CA GLU A 88 2.73 -0.44 -11.75
C GLU A 88 3.30 0.03 -10.41
N ILE A 89 2.49 0.04 -9.34
CA ILE A 89 2.95 0.36 -7.98
C ILE A 89 3.97 -0.66 -7.47
N ILE A 90 3.69 -1.97 -7.63
CA ILE A 90 4.62 -3.02 -7.21
C ILE A 90 5.94 -2.89 -7.96
N GLU A 91 5.91 -2.66 -9.27
CA GLU A 91 7.12 -2.45 -10.05
C GLU A 91 7.92 -1.25 -9.55
N LEU A 92 7.24 -0.13 -9.24
CA LEU A 92 7.87 1.05 -8.66
C LEU A 92 8.54 0.74 -7.31
N MET A 93 7.84 0.01 -6.43
CA MET A 93 8.37 -0.43 -5.13
C MET A 93 9.59 -1.35 -5.31
N MET A 94 9.57 -2.27 -6.27
CA MET A 94 10.70 -3.16 -6.58
C MET A 94 11.90 -2.39 -7.14
N ARG A 95 11.66 -1.36 -7.96
CA ARG A 95 12.72 -0.46 -8.44
C ARG A 95 13.39 0.25 -7.26
N GLY A 96 12.59 0.80 -6.34
CA GLY A 96 13.10 1.46 -5.14
C GLY A 96 13.89 0.51 -4.24
N ALA A 97 13.41 -0.70 -4.01
CA ALA A 97 14.10 -1.70 -3.20
C ALA A 97 15.44 -2.18 -3.80
N GLY A 98 15.63 -2.01 -5.12
CA GLY A 98 16.84 -2.40 -5.84
C GLY A 98 17.72 -1.24 -6.28
N ASP A 99 17.53 -0.03 -5.74
CA ASP A 99 18.24 1.20 -6.13
C ASP A 99 18.24 1.46 -7.65
N ARG A 100 17.13 1.10 -8.31
CA ARG A 100 16.92 1.32 -9.74
C ARG A 100 16.23 2.64 -9.97
N CYS A 101 16.60 3.31 -11.06
CA CYS A 101 15.92 4.51 -11.50
C CYS A 101 14.42 4.29 -11.63
N PHE A 102 13.60 5.07 -10.90
CA PHE A 102 12.15 4.94 -10.94
C PHE A 102 11.55 5.23 -12.32
N ARG A 103 12.25 5.98 -13.19
CA ARG A 103 11.81 6.27 -14.56
C ARG A 103 12.06 5.10 -15.50
N CYS A 104 13.31 4.63 -15.62
CA CYS A 104 13.72 3.67 -16.65
C CYS A 104 14.09 2.27 -16.13
N GLY A 105 14.16 2.05 -14.81
CA GLY A 105 14.49 0.77 -14.20
C GLY A 105 15.97 0.34 -14.27
N GLN A 106 16.83 1.16 -14.86
CA GLN A 106 18.27 0.91 -14.96
C GLN A 106 19.00 1.30 -13.66
N LEU A 107 20.15 0.68 -13.44
CA LEU A 107 21.04 0.94 -12.31
C LEU A 107 22.00 2.10 -12.62
N GLY A 108 22.62 2.65 -11.58
CA GLY A 108 23.73 3.60 -11.68
C GLY A 108 23.34 5.08 -11.76
N HIS A 109 22.05 5.41 -11.68
CA HIS A 109 21.57 6.79 -11.64
C HIS A 109 20.19 6.91 -10.96
N PHE A 110 19.88 8.10 -10.45
CA PHE A 110 18.54 8.46 -9.97
C PHE A 110 17.72 9.17 -11.05
N VAL A 111 16.42 9.38 -10.81
CA VAL A 111 15.47 9.93 -11.80
C VAL A 111 15.93 11.26 -12.40
N ASN A 112 16.54 12.13 -11.59
CA ASN A 112 17.07 13.44 -12.00
C ASN A 112 18.27 13.34 -12.96
N GLN A 113 18.92 12.18 -13.04
CA GLN A 113 20.08 11.89 -13.89
C GLN A 113 19.74 10.85 -14.97
N CYS A 114 18.45 10.57 -15.18
CA CYS A 114 18.02 9.54 -16.12
C CYS A 114 18.29 9.99 -17.57
N PRO A 115 19.04 9.22 -18.38
CA PRO A 115 19.30 9.56 -19.78
C PRO A 115 18.06 9.38 -20.66
N ASN A 116 17.06 8.60 -20.20
CA ASN A 116 15.79 8.37 -20.89
C ASN A 116 14.76 9.46 -20.53
N VAL A 117 15.15 10.73 -20.65
CA VAL A 117 14.20 11.85 -20.56
C VAL A 117 13.45 11.92 -21.88
N VAL A 118 12.13 11.78 -21.84
CA VAL A 118 11.29 12.02 -23.02
C VAL A 118 11.01 13.52 -23.08
N PRO A 119 11.49 14.27 -24.09
CA PRO A 119 11.16 15.68 -24.22
C PRO A 119 9.63 15.81 -24.39
N GLY A 120 8.99 16.62 -23.54
CA GLY A 120 7.54 16.86 -23.58
C GLY A 120 6.69 16.05 -22.58
N ARG A 121 7.31 15.20 -21.75
CA ARG A 121 6.72 14.74 -20.48
C ARG A 121 7.65 15.15 -19.36
N ALA A 122 7.87 16.45 -19.22
CA ALA A 122 8.29 16.95 -17.92
C ALA A 122 7.22 16.47 -16.95
N ASP A 123 7.66 15.82 -15.90
CA ASP A 123 6.85 15.64 -14.71
C ASP A 123 6.38 17.05 -14.37
N GLU A 124 5.12 17.37 -14.69
CA GLU A 124 4.49 18.61 -14.24
C GLU A 124 4.77 18.62 -12.74
N PRO A 125 5.56 19.57 -12.23
CA PRO A 125 5.52 19.86 -10.82
C PRO A 125 4.04 19.97 -10.48
N TRP A 126 3.58 19.37 -9.40
CA TRP A 126 2.24 19.66 -8.89
C TRP A 126 2.20 21.17 -8.62
N LEU A 127 1.87 21.96 -9.65
CA LEU A 127 1.34 23.29 -9.53
C LEU A 127 -0.10 23.03 -9.14
N HIS A 128 -0.30 22.75 -7.85
CA HIS A 128 -1.61 22.88 -7.28
C HIS A 128 -2.00 24.35 -7.50
N GLU A 129 -2.92 24.61 -8.43
CA GLU A 129 -3.65 25.88 -8.50
C GLU A 129 -4.21 26.23 -7.10
N GLU A 130 -4.47 25.21 -6.28
CA GLU A 130 -4.89 25.28 -4.88
C GLU A 130 -3.82 25.85 -3.92
N ASP A 131 -2.51 25.68 -4.19
CA ASP A 131 -1.42 26.21 -3.33
C ASP A 131 -1.20 27.72 -3.56
N GLU A 132 -1.39 28.20 -4.79
CA GLU A 132 -1.31 29.62 -5.13
C GLU A 132 -2.53 30.38 -4.56
N GLN A 133 -3.70 29.73 -4.55
CA GLN A 133 -4.91 30.24 -3.92
C GLN A 133 -4.76 30.32 -2.39
N LEU A 134 -4.09 29.36 -1.75
CA LEU A 134 -3.81 29.37 -0.30
C LEU A 134 -2.86 30.52 0.10
N LEU A 135 -1.85 30.82 -0.73
CA LEU A 135 -0.91 31.93 -0.49
C LEU A 135 -1.59 33.29 -0.68
N GLY A 136 -2.45 33.43 -1.68
CA GLY A 136 -3.24 34.65 -1.90
C GLY A 136 -4.21 34.97 -0.76
N GLU A 137 -4.79 33.94 -0.13
CA GLU A 137 -5.69 34.10 1.03
C GLU A 137 -4.94 34.46 2.33
N LEU A 138 -3.68 34.05 2.48
CA LEU A 138 -2.83 34.41 3.62
C LEU A 138 -2.31 35.86 3.55
N GLU A 139 -2.06 36.38 2.35
CA GLU A 139 -1.59 37.76 2.15
C GLU A 139 -2.73 38.79 2.29
N LEU A 140 -3.98 38.37 2.12
CA LEU A 140 -5.17 39.22 2.29
C LEU A 140 -5.81 39.08 3.68
N GLY A 141 -4.98 39.00 4.72
CA GLY A 141 -5.33 39.34 6.11
C GLY A 141 -6.71 38.89 6.59
N SER A 142 -6.93 37.59 6.76
CA SER A 142 -8.00 37.12 7.64
C SER A 142 -7.53 37.25 9.09
N THR A 143 -8.09 38.21 9.83
CA THR A 143 -8.05 38.22 11.29
C THR A 143 -8.52 36.88 11.82
N ILE A 144 -7.63 36.16 12.51
CA ILE A 144 -8.02 35.01 13.34
C ILE A 144 -8.69 35.62 14.57
N GLU A 145 -10.01 35.54 14.65
CA GLU A 145 -10.67 35.63 15.96
C GLU A 145 -10.34 34.33 16.69
N GLU A 146 -9.59 34.44 17.79
CA GLU A 146 -9.34 33.33 18.72
C GLU A 146 -10.68 32.85 19.27
N THR A 147 -11.22 31.77 18.69
CA THR A 147 -12.36 31.07 19.29
C THR A 147 -11.84 29.94 20.17
N ASP A 148 -12.29 29.99 21.42
CA ASP A 148 -12.02 29.15 22.58
C ASP A 148 -11.76 27.65 22.30
N GLU A 149 -10.83 27.08 23.08
CA GLU A 149 -10.17 25.76 22.95
C GLU A 149 -11.07 24.50 23.12
N THR A 150 -12.40 24.58 22.91
CA THR A 150 -13.33 23.52 23.37
C THR A 150 -14.26 22.88 22.34
N ASP A 151 -13.95 22.86 21.03
CA ASP A 151 -14.78 22.09 20.06
C ASP A 151 -14.01 21.30 18.98
N TYR A 152 -12.89 20.66 19.32
CA TYR A 152 -12.28 19.62 18.47
C TYR A 152 -12.98 18.27 18.61
N LYS A 153 -14.29 18.21 18.33
CA LYS A 153 -15.02 16.94 18.13
C LYS A 153 -16.07 17.02 17.02
N LYS A 154 -15.71 17.55 15.85
CA LYS A 154 -16.45 17.30 14.60
C LYS A 154 -15.50 16.92 13.48
N CYS A 155 -15.27 15.61 13.39
CA CYS A 155 -14.62 14.98 12.24
C CYS A 155 -15.39 15.33 10.94
N TRP A 156 -14.64 15.58 9.87
CA TRP A 156 -15.10 15.94 8.52
C TRP A 156 -16.14 14.96 7.92
N CYS A 157 -16.29 13.74 8.47
CA CYS A 157 -17.34 12.78 8.06
C CYS A 157 -18.77 13.28 8.37
N CYS A 158 -18.97 14.12 9.40
CA CYS A 158 -20.32 14.60 9.78
C CYS A 158 -20.92 15.66 8.82
N LEU A 159 -20.10 16.37 8.04
CA LEU A 159 -20.57 17.49 7.20
C LEU A 159 -21.10 17.04 5.83
N LYS A 160 -20.88 15.78 5.41
CA LYS A 160 -21.26 15.32 4.07
C LYS A 160 -22.30 14.20 4.00
N ASN A 161 -22.89 13.77 5.12
CA ASN A 161 -23.93 12.72 5.12
C ASN A 161 -23.54 11.47 4.29
N ILE A 162 -22.23 11.18 4.23
CA ILE A 162 -21.71 9.95 3.64
C ILE A 162 -21.58 8.98 4.80
N TRP A 163 -22.32 7.87 4.72
CA TRP A 163 -22.29 6.82 5.73
C TRP A 163 -20.85 6.30 5.89
N CYS A 164 -20.22 6.66 7.00
CA CYS A 164 -19.03 6.00 7.52
C CYS A 164 -19.46 4.56 7.92
N CYS A 165 -19.32 3.59 7.01
CA CYS A 165 -19.42 2.18 7.35
C CYS A 165 -18.14 1.76 8.08
N PHE A 166 -18.32 1.30 9.31
CA PHE A 166 -17.35 0.64 10.17
C PHE A 166 -16.60 -0.51 9.49
#